data_AF-A0A6L7PE20-F1
#
_entry.id   AF-A0A6L7PE20-F1
#
_cell.length_a   1.000
_cell.length_b   1.000
_cell.length_c   1.000
_cell.angle_alpha   90.00
_cell.angle_beta   90.00
_cell.angle_gamma   90.00
#
_symmetry.space_group_name_H-M   'P 1'
#
loop_
_entity.id
_entity.type
_entity.pdbx_description
1 polymer ?
#
loop_
_entity_poly.entity_id
_entity_poly.type
_entity_poly.pdbx_seq_one_letter_code
_entity_poly.pdbx_strand_id
1 'polypeptide(L)'
;GAAELADVAAALGVTLEEAERRVEQLHEFNPMLGHRGVRLAITFPEIYEVQTRAIMEAACSLAAEGVEVEPEIMIPLVGAESELERLRAQTTAVAEQVIEERGVRPPYQIGTMIELPRACIVADLIAEHADFFSFGTNDLTQTTFGLSRDDAGRFLPDYVSQGLLPRNPFVEVDADGVGGLVRMGVERGRSTKPALKIGVCGEHGGDPASVEFFHGVGLNYVSCSPYRVPIARLAAAQAALRGEV
;
A
#
# COMPACT_ATOMS: atom_id res chain seq x y z
N GLY A 1 -8.64 -14.99 -22.46
CA GLY A 1 -8.94 -15.27 -23.88
C GLY A 1 -10.37 -15.79 -24.04
N ALA A 2 -10.89 -15.95 -25.26
CA ALA A 2 -12.30 -16.32 -25.48
C ALA A 2 -12.70 -17.67 -24.85
N ALA A 3 -11.80 -18.66 -24.83
CA ALA A 3 -12.02 -19.95 -24.17
C ALA A 3 -12.18 -19.80 -22.64
N GLU A 4 -11.32 -19.00 -22.01
CA GLU A 4 -11.41 -18.73 -20.56
C GLU A 4 -12.71 -18.00 -20.20
N LEU A 5 -13.19 -17.11 -21.06
CA LEU A 5 -14.43 -16.38 -20.81
C LEU A 5 -15.66 -17.29 -20.88
N ALA A 6 -15.65 -18.27 -21.78
CA ALA A 6 -16.70 -19.30 -21.86
C ALA A 6 -16.71 -20.18 -20.60
N ASP A 7 -15.54 -20.56 -20.10
CA ASP A 7 -15.42 -21.32 -18.84
C ASP A 7 -15.95 -20.51 -17.65
N VAL A 8 -15.64 -19.22 -17.58
CA VAL A 8 -16.16 -18.30 -16.55
C VAL A 8 -17.68 -18.16 -16.64
N ALA A 9 -18.23 -17.97 -17.85
CA ALA A 9 -19.66 -17.85 -18.06
C ALA A 9 -20.41 -19.12 -17.59
N ALA A 10 -19.89 -20.29 -17.94
CA ALA A 10 -20.43 -21.57 -17.51
C ALA A 10 -20.37 -21.75 -15.97
N ALA A 11 -19.25 -21.38 -15.34
CA ALA A 11 -19.09 -21.48 -13.88
C ALA A 11 -20.02 -20.55 -13.10
N LEU A 12 -20.30 -19.36 -13.66
CA LEU A 12 -21.19 -18.36 -13.06
C LEU A 12 -22.67 -18.57 -13.41
N GLY A 13 -22.99 -19.50 -14.31
CA GLY A 13 -24.36 -19.73 -14.78
C GLY A 13 -24.93 -18.58 -15.60
N VAL A 14 -24.08 -17.78 -16.26
CA VAL A 14 -24.46 -16.66 -17.12
C VAL A 14 -24.19 -16.98 -18.59
N THR A 15 -24.78 -16.23 -19.51
CA THR A 15 -24.48 -16.37 -20.94
C THR A 15 -23.10 -15.80 -21.28
N LEU A 16 -22.48 -16.31 -22.36
CA LEU A 16 -21.21 -15.78 -22.85
C LEU A 16 -21.33 -14.29 -23.21
N GLU A 17 -22.45 -13.87 -23.80
CA GLU A 17 -22.72 -12.47 -24.15
C GLU A 17 -22.79 -11.57 -22.90
N GLU A 18 -23.42 -12.03 -21.82
CA GLU A 18 -23.43 -11.29 -20.55
C GLU A 18 -22.02 -11.14 -19.96
N ALA A 19 -21.20 -12.19 -20.06
CA ALA A 19 -19.82 -12.16 -19.61
C ALA A 19 -18.96 -11.20 -20.46
N GLU A 20 -19.10 -11.22 -21.80
CA GLU A 20 -18.43 -10.31 -22.72
C GLU A 20 -18.79 -8.85 -22.44
N ARG A 21 -20.09 -8.56 -22.30
CA ARG A 21 -20.57 -7.22 -21.94
C ARG A 21 -20.01 -6.76 -20.60
N ARG A 22 -19.89 -7.68 -19.62
CA ARG A 22 -19.31 -7.34 -18.32
C ARG A 22 -17.82 -7.04 -18.42
N VAL A 23 -17.07 -7.80 -19.21
CA VAL A 23 -15.65 -7.53 -19.48
C VAL A 23 -15.48 -6.15 -20.13
N GLU A 24 -16.31 -5.81 -21.12
CA GLU A 24 -16.28 -4.51 -21.77
C GLU A 24 -16.60 -3.36 -20.81
N GLN A 25 -17.59 -3.54 -19.92
CA GLN A 25 -17.92 -2.55 -18.89
C GLN A 25 -16.80 -2.33 -17.86
N LEU A 26 -16.02 -3.36 -17.57
CA LEU A 26 -14.88 -3.29 -16.63
C LEU A 26 -13.58 -2.87 -17.30
N HIS A 27 -13.57 -2.73 -18.64
CA HIS A 27 -12.39 -2.31 -19.36
C HIS A 27 -12.08 -0.83 -19.07
N GLU A 28 -10.83 -0.55 -18.74
CA GLU A 28 -10.34 0.79 -18.45
C GLU A 28 -9.17 1.14 -19.37
N PHE A 29 -9.13 2.40 -19.83
CA PHE A 29 -8.03 2.89 -20.66
C PHE A 29 -6.68 2.88 -19.92
N ASN A 30 -6.68 3.21 -18.62
CA ASN A 30 -5.48 3.25 -17.78
C ASN A 30 -5.76 2.52 -16.44
N PRO A 31 -5.72 1.17 -16.41
CA PRO A 31 -6.11 0.38 -15.23
C PRO A 31 -5.31 0.71 -13.96
N MET A 32 -4.07 1.18 -14.12
CA MET A 32 -3.22 1.66 -13.02
C MET A 32 -3.90 2.77 -12.20
N LEU A 33 -4.66 3.65 -12.85
CA LEU A 33 -5.32 4.82 -12.24
C LEU A 33 -6.84 4.66 -12.11
N GLY A 34 -7.36 3.46 -12.36
CA GLY A 34 -8.80 3.21 -12.50
C GLY A 34 -9.55 2.89 -11.20
N HIS A 35 -10.57 2.05 -11.33
CA HIS A 35 -11.51 1.66 -10.30
C HIS A 35 -10.97 0.50 -9.44
N ARG A 36 -10.02 0.84 -8.57
CA ARG A 36 -9.31 -0.12 -7.71
C ARG A 36 -9.04 0.45 -6.31
N GLY A 37 -8.48 -0.39 -5.44
CA GLY A 37 -8.13 -0.01 -4.06
C GLY A 37 -9.33 0.52 -3.28
N VAL A 38 -9.13 1.59 -2.52
CA VAL A 38 -10.20 2.26 -1.75
C VAL A 38 -11.43 2.61 -2.59
N ARG A 39 -11.27 2.98 -3.86
CA ARG A 39 -12.38 3.39 -4.72
C ARG A 39 -13.32 2.22 -5.01
N LEU A 40 -12.77 1.03 -5.19
CA LEU A 40 -13.55 -0.19 -5.40
C LEU A 40 -14.32 -0.56 -4.13
N ALA A 41 -13.66 -0.48 -2.97
CA ALA A 41 -14.28 -0.76 -1.68
C ALA A 41 -15.35 0.28 -1.29
N ILE A 42 -15.24 1.53 -1.74
CA ILE A 42 -16.30 2.53 -1.51
C ILE A 42 -17.58 2.21 -2.30
N THR A 43 -17.44 1.69 -3.52
CA THR A 43 -18.59 1.34 -4.38
C THR A 43 -19.12 -0.07 -4.14
N PHE A 44 -18.26 -0.98 -3.69
CA PHE A 44 -18.57 -2.37 -3.36
C PHE A 44 -18.05 -2.68 -1.95
N PRO A 45 -18.69 -2.09 -0.90
CA PRO A 45 -18.28 -2.22 0.49
C PRO A 45 -18.11 -3.67 0.96
N GLU A 46 -18.93 -4.57 0.46
CA GLU A 46 -18.95 -5.99 0.81
C GLU A 46 -17.59 -6.69 0.63
N ILE A 47 -16.76 -6.20 -0.31
CA ILE A 47 -15.43 -6.77 -0.54
C ILE A 47 -14.54 -6.63 0.70
N TYR A 48 -14.50 -5.42 1.28
CA TYR A 48 -13.67 -5.14 2.45
C TYR A 48 -14.32 -5.67 3.74
N GLU A 49 -15.64 -5.82 3.78
CA GLU A 49 -16.33 -6.49 4.89
C GLU A 49 -15.92 -7.96 4.98
N VAL A 50 -15.95 -8.68 3.85
CA VAL A 50 -15.52 -10.08 3.81
C VAL A 50 -14.04 -10.23 4.16
N GLN A 51 -13.17 -9.35 3.63
CA GLN A 51 -11.74 -9.38 3.95
C GLN A 51 -11.47 -9.08 5.43
N THR A 52 -12.11 -8.06 5.98
CA THR A 52 -11.96 -7.69 7.40
C THR A 52 -12.44 -8.82 8.30
N ARG A 53 -13.61 -9.40 8.00
CA ARG A 53 -14.14 -10.54 8.73
C ARG A 53 -13.17 -11.72 8.70
N ALA A 54 -12.64 -12.08 7.53
CA ALA A 54 -11.69 -13.18 7.41
C ALA A 54 -10.42 -12.95 8.24
N ILE A 55 -9.85 -11.73 8.21
CA ILE A 55 -8.68 -11.35 9.01
C ILE A 55 -8.98 -11.50 10.51
N MET A 56 -10.09 -10.92 10.96
CA MET A 56 -10.44 -10.88 12.38
C MET A 56 -10.87 -12.25 12.92
N GLU A 57 -11.56 -13.06 12.12
CA GLU A 57 -11.90 -14.43 12.51
C GLU A 57 -10.64 -15.27 12.71
N ALA A 58 -9.68 -15.18 11.79
CA ALA A 58 -8.39 -15.87 11.93
C ALA A 58 -7.61 -15.37 13.16
N ALA A 59 -7.60 -14.05 13.40
CA ALA A 59 -6.94 -13.47 14.58
C ALA A 59 -7.59 -13.93 15.89
N CYS A 60 -8.93 -13.94 15.97
CA CYS A 60 -9.65 -14.44 17.15
C CYS A 60 -9.39 -15.92 17.39
N SER A 61 -9.34 -16.75 16.34
CA SER A 61 -9.01 -18.17 16.45
C SER A 61 -7.60 -18.39 17.00
N LEU A 62 -6.59 -17.70 16.46
CA LEU A 62 -5.20 -17.80 16.93
C LEU A 62 -5.04 -17.28 18.37
N ALA A 63 -5.70 -16.17 18.70
CA ALA A 63 -5.70 -15.63 20.05
C ALA A 63 -6.33 -16.60 21.07
N ALA A 64 -7.41 -17.31 20.69
CA ALA A 64 -8.02 -18.34 21.53
C ALA A 64 -7.09 -19.56 21.76
N GLU A 65 -6.19 -19.83 20.82
CA GLU A 65 -5.13 -20.84 20.95
C GLU A 65 -3.91 -20.35 21.76
N GLY A 66 -3.92 -19.09 22.22
CA GLY A 66 -2.84 -18.49 22.99
C GLY A 66 -1.69 -17.94 22.15
N VAL A 67 -1.88 -17.77 20.84
CA VAL A 67 -0.91 -17.11 19.96
C VAL A 67 -1.08 -15.59 20.04
N GLU A 68 0.01 -14.88 20.29
CA GLU A 68 0.03 -13.41 20.22
C GLU A 68 -0.10 -12.97 18.76
N VAL A 69 -1.17 -12.24 18.44
CA VAL A 69 -1.48 -11.76 17.09
C VAL A 69 -2.01 -10.33 17.14
N GLU A 70 -1.45 -9.49 16.28
CA GLU A 70 -1.74 -8.07 16.14
C GLU A 70 -1.96 -7.73 14.65
N PRO A 71 -3.18 -7.89 14.11
CA PRO A 71 -3.45 -7.59 12.70
C PRO A 71 -3.32 -6.09 12.40
N GLU A 72 -2.58 -5.77 11.34
CA GLU A 72 -2.53 -4.43 10.76
C GLU A 72 -3.30 -4.43 9.43
N ILE A 73 -4.47 -3.80 9.39
CA ILE A 73 -5.33 -3.71 8.20
C ILE A 73 -5.01 -2.41 7.48
N MET A 74 -4.55 -2.50 6.24
CA MET A 74 -4.10 -1.34 5.47
C MET A 74 -5.00 -1.06 4.26
N ILE A 75 -5.52 0.17 4.18
CA ILE A 75 -6.35 0.63 3.06
C ILE A 75 -5.46 1.22 1.95
N PRO A 76 -5.48 0.66 0.72
CA PRO A 76 -4.66 1.12 -0.40
C PRO A 76 -5.32 2.26 -1.21
N LEU A 77 -4.50 2.98 -1.95
CA LEU A 77 -4.85 3.99 -2.95
C LEU A 77 -5.63 5.21 -2.42
N VAL A 78 -5.52 5.47 -1.11
CA VAL A 78 -6.16 6.61 -0.46
C VAL A 78 -5.58 7.91 -1.01
N GLY A 79 -6.46 8.79 -1.47
CA GLY A 79 -6.12 10.13 -1.92
C GLY A 79 -6.72 11.22 -1.05
N ALA A 80 -7.85 10.95 -0.38
CA ALA A 80 -8.56 11.88 0.51
C ALA A 80 -8.85 11.26 1.88
N GLU A 81 -8.85 12.11 2.90
CA GLU A 81 -9.12 11.76 4.30
C GLU A 81 -10.51 11.12 4.47
N SER A 82 -11.52 11.63 3.77
CA SER A 82 -12.90 11.11 3.82
C SER A 82 -13.03 9.69 3.25
N GLU A 83 -12.15 9.31 2.31
CA GLU A 83 -12.09 7.94 1.81
C GLU A 83 -11.63 6.99 2.93
N LEU A 84 -10.59 7.37 3.67
CA LEU A 84 -10.06 6.58 4.78
C LEU A 84 -11.00 6.61 5.99
N GLU A 85 -11.57 7.76 6.33
CA GLU A 85 -12.53 7.90 7.43
C GLU A 85 -13.70 6.91 7.28
N ARG A 86 -14.32 6.91 6.09
CA ARG A 86 -15.45 6.03 5.78
C ARG A 86 -15.07 4.56 5.87
N LEU A 87 -13.97 4.14 5.24
CA LEU A 87 -13.56 2.75 5.27
C LEU A 87 -13.05 2.31 6.64
N ARG A 88 -12.38 3.17 7.40
CA ARG A 88 -12.03 2.87 8.80
C ARG A 88 -13.27 2.59 9.61
N ALA A 89 -14.30 3.43 9.54
CA ALA A 89 -15.54 3.23 10.29
C ALA A 89 -16.18 1.88 9.95
N GLN A 90 -16.23 1.53 8.66
CA GLN A 90 -16.77 0.26 8.19
C GLN A 90 -15.94 -0.95 8.63
N THR A 91 -14.61 -0.91 8.46
CA THR A 91 -13.69 -1.96 8.89
C THR A 91 -13.78 -2.17 10.41
N THR A 92 -13.80 -1.10 11.20
CA THR A 92 -13.97 -1.19 12.66
C THR A 92 -15.30 -1.86 13.01
N ALA A 93 -16.41 -1.50 12.36
CA ALA A 93 -17.71 -2.09 12.66
C ALA A 93 -17.72 -3.62 12.44
N VAL A 94 -17.14 -4.09 11.33
CA VAL A 94 -17.02 -5.53 11.05
C VAL A 94 -16.08 -6.23 12.03
N ALA A 95 -14.95 -5.61 12.35
CA ALA A 95 -13.98 -6.17 13.30
C ALA A 95 -14.60 -6.34 14.70
N GLU A 96 -15.32 -5.32 15.19
CA GLU A 96 -16.01 -5.37 16.48
C GLU A 96 -17.14 -6.40 16.49
N GLN A 97 -17.89 -6.55 15.39
CA GLN A 97 -18.89 -7.60 15.26
C GLN A 97 -18.26 -9.00 15.41
N VAL A 98 -17.14 -9.26 14.74
CA VAL A 98 -16.43 -10.55 14.86
C VAL A 98 -15.91 -10.77 16.27
N ILE A 99 -15.37 -9.73 16.92
CA ILE A 99 -14.90 -9.80 18.30
C ILE A 99 -16.05 -10.18 19.24
N GLU A 100 -17.23 -9.59 19.07
CA GLU A 100 -18.43 -9.92 19.85
C GLU A 100 -18.88 -11.37 19.62
N GLU A 101 -18.97 -11.80 18.35
CA GLU A 101 -19.36 -13.17 17.98
C GLU A 101 -18.40 -14.23 18.52
N ARG A 102 -17.10 -13.94 18.58
CA ARG A 102 -16.05 -14.88 19.00
C ARG A 102 -15.74 -14.82 20.49
N GLY A 103 -16.09 -13.72 21.18
CA GLY A 103 -15.80 -13.51 22.59
C GLY A 103 -14.31 -13.33 22.92
N VAL A 104 -13.48 -13.04 21.91
CA VAL A 104 -12.03 -12.85 22.04
C VAL A 104 -11.65 -11.55 21.34
N ARG A 105 -10.84 -10.71 21.99
CA ARG A 105 -10.44 -9.38 21.48
C ARG A 105 -8.93 -9.33 21.24
N PRO A 106 -8.44 -9.76 20.07
CA PRO A 106 -7.08 -9.45 19.67
C PRO A 106 -6.93 -7.93 19.43
N PRO A 107 -5.79 -7.32 19.80
CA PRO A 107 -5.45 -5.97 19.36
C PRO A 107 -5.36 -5.91 17.83
N TYR A 108 -5.81 -4.82 17.21
CA TYR A 108 -5.67 -4.59 15.78
C TYR A 108 -5.48 -3.10 15.48
N GLN A 109 -4.93 -2.78 14.32
CA GLN A 109 -4.72 -1.41 13.84
C GLN A 109 -5.26 -1.24 12.42
N ILE A 110 -5.75 -0.05 12.10
CA ILE A 110 -6.18 0.30 10.74
C ILE A 110 -5.34 1.48 10.25
N GLY A 111 -4.57 1.26 9.20
CA GLY A 111 -3.70 2.24 8.58
C GLY A 111 -3.96 2.39 7.10
N THR A 112 -3.08 3.12 6.42
CA THR A 112 -3.23 3.36 4.99
C THR A 112 -1.90 3.34 4.25
N MET A 113 -1.98 2.99 2.97
CA MET A 113 -0.86 3.16 2.06
C MET A 113 -0.77 4.62 1.60
N ILE A 114 0.42 5.20 1.73
CA ILE A 114 0.73 6.53 1.18
C ILE A 114 1.44 6.32 -0.16
N GLU A 115 0.66 6.30 -1.22
CA GLU A 115 1.12 5.94 -2.57
C GLU A 115 0.63 6.87 -3.68
N LEU A 116 -0.07 7.94 -3.31
CA LEU A 116 -0.50 9.01 -4.20
C LEU A 116 0.12 10.33 -3.75
N PRO A 117 0.58 11.20 -4.66
CA PRO A 117 1.15 12.49 -4.30
C PRO A 117 0.20 13.34 -3.45
N ARG A 118 -1.11 13.30 -3.73
CA ARG A 118 -2.12 13.98 -2.90
C ARG A 118 -2.09 13.49 -1.45
N ALA A 119 -1.95 12.18 -1.23
CA ALA A 119 -1.89 11.62 0.12
C ALA A 119 -0.69 12.14 0.92
N CYS A 120 0.45 12.35 0.26
CA CYS A 120 1.61 12.97 0.89
C CYS A 120 1.36 14.46 1.25
N ILE A 121 0.66 15.19 0.37
CA ILE A 121 0.37 16.63 0.53
C ILE A 121 -0.62 16.88 1.69
N VAL A 122 -1.61 16.01 1.87
CA VAL A 122 -2.63 16.12 2.94
C VAL A 122 -2.46 15.07 4.04
N ALA A 123 -1.24 14.57 4.25
CA ALA A 123 -0.99 13.47 5.17
C ALA A 123 -1.36 13.80 6.63
N ASP A 124 -1.38 15.08 6.99
CA ASP A 124 -1.86 15.58 8.28
C ASP A 124 -3.34 15.27 8.51
N LEU A 125 -4.19 15.43 7.49
CA LEU A 125 -5.61 15.10 7.57
C LEU A 125 -5.83 13.58 7.57
N ILE A 126 -5.08 12.85 6.74
CA ILE A 126 -5.18 11.39 6.67
C ILE A 126 -4.74 10.74 8.00
N ALA A 127 -3.75 11.31 8.69
CA ALA A 127 -3.25 10.81 9.97
C ALA A 127 -4.27 10.89 11.12
N GLU A 128 -5.32 11.70 11.01
CA GLU A 128 -6.45 11.70 11.96
C GLU A 128 -7.15 10.33 11.99
N HIS A 129 -7.17 9.63 10.86
CA HIS A 129 -7.87 8.35 10.69
C HIS A 129 -6.92 7.15 10.53
N ALA A 130 -5.62 7.34 10.37
CA ALA A 130 -4.67 6.24 10.20
C ALA A 130 -3.90 5.92 11.49
N ASP A 131 -3.82 4.65 11.89
CA ASP A 131 -2.97 4.21 13.00
C ASP A 131 -1.50 4.07 12.59
N PHE A 132 -1.26 3.85 11.29
CA PHE A 132 0.07 3.79 10.68
C PHE A 132 0.01 4.20 9.20
N PHE A 133 1.16 4.59 8.66
CA PHE A 133 1.39 4.75 7.23
C PHE A 133 2.35 3.70 6.69
N SER A 134 2.13 3.27 5.46
CA SER A 134 3.13 2.55 4.67
C SER A 134 3.28 3.20 3.32
N PHE A 135 4.49 3.64 2.96
CA PHE A 135 4.71 4.20 1.64
C PHE A 135 4.71 3.10 0.58
N GLY A 136 3.75 3.17 -0.35
CA GLY A 136 3.72 2.38 -1.57
C GLY A 136 4.55 3.05 -2.64
N THR A 137 5.88 2.98 -2.50
CA THR A 137 6.80 3.79 -3.32
C THR A 137 6.78 3.45 -4.81
N ASN A 138 6.31 2.26 -5.18
CA ASN A 138 6.12 1.90 -6.59
C ASN A 138 5.06 2.81 -7.24
N ASP A 139 3.84 2.81 -6.72
CA ASP A 139 2.73 3.64 -7.23
C ASP A 139 2.99 5.13 -7.02
N LEU A 140 3.66 5.50 -5.91
CA LEU A 140 4.09 6.88 -5.71
C LEU A 140 5.08 7.33 -6.79
N THR A 141 6.03 6.47 -7.17
CA THR A 141 6.99 6.77 -8.26
C THR A 141 6.26 6.89 -9.59
N GLN A 142 5.34 5.97 -9.90
CA GLN A 142 4.54 6.01 -11.14
C GLN A 142 3.81 7.34 -11.27
N THR A 143 3.11 7.76 -10.22
CA THR A 143 2.29 8.98 -10.23
C THR A 143 3.09 10.27 -10.10
N THR A 144 4.28 10.22 -9.49
CA THR A 144 5.18 11.37 -9.40
C THR A 144 5.89 11.66 -10.72
N PHE A 145 6.40 10.61 -11.39
CA PHE A 145 7.07 10.76 -12.68
C PHE A 145 6.11 10.75 -13.87
N GLY A 146 4.86 10.32 -13.69
CA GLY A 146 3.92 10.09 -14.79
C GLY A 146 4.30 8.88 -15.66
N LEU A 147 4.78 7.80 -15.03
CA LEU A 147 5.27 6.60 -15.70
C LEU A 147 4.41 5.39 -15.36
N SER A 148 4.02 4.64 -16.38
CA SER A 148 3.58 3.25 -16.23
C SER A 148 4.81 2.36 -16.10
N ARG A 149 4.92 1.62 -14.99
CA ARG A 149 6.05 0.71 -14.75
C ARG A 149 6.16 -0.35 -15.85
N ASP A 150 5.03 -0.85 -16.33
CA ASP A 150 4.96 -1.90 -17.35
C ASP A 150 5.43 -1.40 -18.74
N ASP A 151 5.29 -0.10 -19.00
CA ASP A 151 5.69 0.51 -20.27
C ASP A 151 7.07 1.18 -20.21
N ALA A 152 7.51 1.59 -19.01
CA ALA A 152 8.72 2.37 -18.82
C ALA A 152 10.01 1.64 -19.23
N GLY A 153 9.99 0.29 -19.23
CA GLY A 153 11.11 -0.53 -19.71
C GLY A 153 11.50 -0.26 -21.16
N ARG A 154 10.62 0.36 -21.97
CA ARG A 154 10.89 0.69 -23.38
C ARG A 154 11.83 1.88 -23.59
N PHE A 155 11.97 2.78 -22.60
CA PHE A 155 12.77 4.01 -22.75
C PHE A 155 13.63 4.35 -21.54
N LEU A 156 13.33 3.83 -20.34
CA LEU A 156 14.13 4.11 -19.14
C LEU A 156 15.62 3.77 -19.29
N PRO A 157 16.03 2.65 -19.94
CA PRO A 157 17.44 2.37 -20.19
C PRO A 157 18.14 3.49 -20.99
N ASP A 158 17.44 4.09 -21.95
CA ASP A 158 17.98 5.19 -22.75
C ASP A 158 18.14 6.47 -21.91
N TYR A 159 17.18 6.75 -21.02
CA TYR A 159 17.27 7.89 -20.09
C TYR A 159 18.48 7.76 -19.16
N VAL A 160 18.73 6.56 -18.64
CA VAL A 160 19.88 6.29 -17.77
C VAL A 160 21.19 6.37 -18.54
N SER A 161 21.27 5.76 -19.74
CA SER A 161 22.50 5.77 -20.54
C SER A 161 22.88 7.16 -21.05
N GLN A 162 21.89 8.04 -21.28
CA GLN A 162 22.10 9.45 -21.64
C GLN A 162 22.35 10.36 -20.43
N GLY A 163 22.30 9.83 -19.20
CA GLY A 163 22.52 10.60 -17.98
C GLY A 163 21.37 11.56 -17.63
N LEU A 164 20.18 11.38 -18.21
CA LEU A 164 18.98 12.15 -17.85
C LEU A 164 18.45 11.75 -16.47
N LEU A 165 18.60 10.47 -16.12
CA LEU A 165 18.36 9.95 -14.78
C LEU A 165 19.60 9.19 -14.29
N PRO A 166 20.00 9.32 -13.02
CA PRO A 166 21.17 8.63 -12.51
C PRO A 166 20.97 7.11 -12.44
N ARG A 167 19.74 6.68 -12.15
CA ARG A 167 19.31 5.29 -11.95
C ARG A 167 17.86 5.10 -12.40
N ASN A 168 17.45 3.83 -12.48
CA ASN A 168 16.04 3.50 -12.68
C ASN A 168 15.26 3.83 -11.39
N PRO A 169 14.27 4.74 -11.43
CA PRO A 169 13.56 5.20 -10.24
C PRO A 169 12.63 4.14 -9.62
N PHE A 170 12.42 2.99 -10.29
CA PHE A 170 11.69 1.84 -9.74
C PHE A 170 12.58 0.84 -8.99
N VAL A 171 13.90 1.05 -9.00
CA VAL A 171 14.88 0.20 -8.31
C VAL A 171 15.47 0.92 -7.11
N GLU A 172 15.90 2.17 -7.32
CA GLU A 172 16.44 3.07 -6.30
C GLU A 172 15.51 4.28 -6.21
N VAL A 173 15.09 4.64 -5.00
CA VAL A 173 14.15 5.75 -4.80
C VAL A 173 14.77 7.06 -5.29
N ASP A 174 14.01 7.81 -6.08
CA ASP A 174 14.35 9.18 -6.43
C ASP A 174 14.28 10.06 -5.18
N ALA A 175 15.43 10.39 -4.58
CA ALA A 175 15.50 11.10 -3.31
C ALA A 175 14.98 12.56 -3.38
N ASP A 176 15.00 13.16 -4.57
CA ASP A 176 14.65 14.57 -4.77
C ASP A 176 13.14 14.74 -4.98
N GLY A 177 12.56 14.04 -5.97
CA GLY A 177 11.13 14.10 -6.27
C GLY A 177 10.30 13.22 -5.35
N VAL A 178 10.36 11.90 -5.56
CA VAL A 178 9.59 10.92 -4.76
C VAL A 178 9.95 11.01 -3.28
N GLY A 179 11.24 11.12 -2.97
CA GLY A 179 11.75 11.31 -1.63
C GLY A 179 11.30 12.63 -0.99
N GLY A 180 11.08 13.68 -1.79
CA GLY A 180 10.46 14.93 -1.35
C GLY A 180 9.03 14.72 -0.85
N LEU A 181 8.25 13.90 -1.56
CA LEU A 181 6.90 13.53 -1.14
C LEU A 181 6.92 12.62 0.10
N VAL A 182 7.86 11.68 0.20
CA VAL A 182 8.04 10.85 1.40
C VAL A 182 8.34 11.71 2.63
N ARG A 183 9.29 12.65 2.53
CA ARG A 183 9.62 13.61 3.61
C ARG A 183 8.38 14.38 4.06
N MET A 184 7.63 14.93 3.10
CA MET A 184 6.41 15.70 3.38
C MET A 184 5.36 14.85 4.07
N GLY A 185 5.13 13.62 3.61
CA GLY A 185 4.15 12.71 4.21
C GLY A 185 4.53 12.30 5.64
N VAL A 186 5.82 12.07 5.91
CA VAL A 186 6.32 11.80 7.27
C VAL A 186 6.10 12.99 8.19
N GLU A 187 6.53 14.18 7.77
CA GLU A 187 6.45 15.41 8.56
C GLU A 187 4.99 15.74 8.91
N ARG A 188 4.12 15.76 7.90
CA ARG A 188 2.69 16.08 8.08
C ARG A 188 1.95 15.01 8.87
N GLY A 189 2.21 13.73 8.59
CA GLY A 189 1.60 12.64 9.37
C GLY A 189 1.94 12.74 10.85
N ARG A 190 3.22 13.03 11.16
CA ARG A 190 3.69 13.19 12.54
C ARG A 190 3.34 14.53 13.18
N SER A 191 3.03 15.58 12.40
CA SER A 191 2.49 16.82 12.97
C SER A 191 1.11 16.61 13.59
N THR A 192 0.31 15.70 13.03
CA THR A 192 -0.98 15.31 13.60
C THR A 192 -0.83 14.23 14.68
N LYS A 193 -0.01 13.21 14.42
CA LYS A 193 0.19 12.07 15.34
C LYS A 193 1.68 11.82 15.55
N PRO A 194 2.33 12.41 16.58
CA PRO A 194 3.78 12.35 16.76
C PRO A 194 4.36 10.93 16.83
N ALA A 195 3.59 9.98 17.38
CA ALA A 195 3.97 8.57 17.49
C ALA A 195 3.48 7.71 16.31
N LEU A 196 3.05 8.31 15.20
CA LEU A 196 2.59 7.58 14.01
C LEU A 196 3.69 6.65 13.52
N LYS A 197 3.36 5.35 13.47
CA LYS A 197 4.21 4.32 12.87
C LYS A 197 4.20 4.52 11.35
N ILE A 198 5.37 4.67 10.75
CA ILE A 198 5.52 4.90 9.32
C ILE A 198 6.56 3.93 8.77
N GLY A 199 6.21 3.18 7.75
CA GLY A 199 7.16 2.35 7.02
C GLY A 199 7.07 2.53 5.52
N VAL A 200 7.76 1.65 4.80
CA VAL A 200 7.74 1.56 3.34
C VAL A 200 7.65 0.09 2.94
N CYS A 201 6.90 -0.20 1.89
CA CYS A 201 6.85 -1.50 1.26
C CYS A 201 7.21 -1.39 -0.23
N GLY A 202 7.58 -2.53 -0.82
CA GLY A 202 7.90 -2.64 -2.24
C GLY A 202 9.39 -2.82 -2.49
N GLU A 203 9.82 -2.51 -3.72
CA GLU A 203 11.15 -2.90 -4.19
C GLU A 203 12.26 -2.07 -3.55
N HIS A 204 12.00 -0.77 -3.35
CA HIS A 204 12.90 0.17 -2.69
C HIS A 204 13.22 -0.22 -1.25
N GLY A 205 12.31 -0.94 -0.56
CA GLY A 205 12.55 -1.41 0.81
C GLY A 205 13.71 -2.42 0.94
N GLY A 206 14.21 -2.96 -0.18
CA GLY A 206 15.37 -3.87 -0.23
C GLY A 206 16.58 -3.31 -0.98
N ASP A 207 16.55 -2.05 -1.41
CA ASP A 207 17.67 -1.37 -2.05
C ASP A 207 18.49 -0.59 -1.00
N PRO A 208 19.82 -0.81 -0.87
CA PRO A 208 20.61 -0.20 0.21
C PRO A 208 20.57 1.33 0.27
N ALA A 209 20.64 2.01 -0.89
CA ALA A 209 20.63 3.48 -0.93
C ALA A 209 19.26 4.03 -0.53
N SER A 210 18.19 3.37 -0.98
CA SER A 210 16.82 3.68 -0.58
C SER A 210 16.60 3.43 0.91
N VAL A 211 17.11 2.33 1.48
CA VAL A 211 17.02 2.05 2.92
C VAL A 211 17.75 3.12 3.75
N GLU A 212 18.93 3.55 3.31
CA GLU A 212 19.67 4.66 3.94
C GLU A 212 18.86 5.97 3.89
N PHE A 213 18.25 6.27 2.74
CA PHE A 213 17.34 7.39 2.61
C PHE A 213 16.15 7.31 3.59
N PHE A 214 15.47 6.16 3.65
CA PHE A 214 14.31 5.95 4.53
C PHE A 214 14.68 6.07 6.02
N HIS A 215 15.87 5.61 6.40
CA HIS A 215 16.42 5.83 7.73
C HIS A 215 16.61 7.32 8.02
N GLY A 216 17.23 8.07 7.10
CA GLY A 216 17.48 9.50 7.26
C GLY A 216 16.22 10.36 7.38
N VAL A 217 15.12 9.97 6.75
CA VAL A 217 13.81 10.65 6.90
C VAL A 217 13.03 10.18 8.13
N GLY A 218 13.54 9.18 8.86
CA GLY A 218 12.99 8.71 10.13
C GLY A 218 11.83 7.72 10.01
N LEU A 219 11.80 6.88 8.97
CA LEU A 219 10.86 5.74 8.94
C LEU A 219 11.15 4.75 10.07
N ASN A 220 10.09 4.08 10.56
CA ASN A 220 10.18 3.07 11.61
C ASN A 220 10.64 1.70 11.09
N TYR A 221 10.31 1.36 9.84
CA TYR A 221 10.68 0.08 9.24
C TYR A 221 10.75 0.16 7.71
N VAL A 222 11.45 -0.81 7.12
CA VAL A 222 11.41 -1.13 5.69
C VAL A 222 10.89 -2.55 5.52
N SER A 223 10.07 -2.79 4.49
CA SER A 223 9.52 -4.10 4.16
C SER A 223 9.89 -4.47 2.72
N CYS A 224 10.45 -5.66 2.54
CA CYS A 224 10.94 -6.16 1.26
C CYS A 224 10.70 -7.66 1.10
N SER A 225 10.96 -8.18 -0.11
CA SER A 225 10.83 -9.62 -0.38
C SER A 225 11.76 -10.46 0.52
N PRO A 226 11.40 -11.70 0.87
CA PRO A 226 12.13 -12.50 1.85
C PRO A 226 13.64 -12.60 1.59
N TYR A 227 14.05 -12.78 0.33
CA TYR A 227 15.46 -12.88 -0.05
C TYR A 227 16.26 -11.57 0.10
N ARG A 228 15.58 -10.42 0.12
CA ARG A 228 16.20 -9.10 0.33
C ARG A 228 16.29 -8.70 1.80
N VAL A 229 15.64 -9.42 2.71
CA VAL A 229 15.68 -9.13 4.16
C VAL A 229 17.12 -9.01 4.71
N PRO A 230 18.07 -9.91 4.39
CA PRO A 230 19.45 -9.76 4.86
C PRO A 230 20.13 -8.47 4.38
N ILE A 231 19.85 -8.07 3.13
CA ILE A 231 20.39 -6.85 2.52
C ILE A 231 19.83 -5.61 3.23
N ALA A 232 18.50 -5.57 3.41
CA ALA A 232 17.83 -4.47 4.10
C ALA A 232 18.33 -4.31 5.55
N ARG A 233 18.53 -5.41 6.27
CA ARG A 233 19.09 -5.39 7.63
C ARG A 233 20.51 -4.83 7.67
N LEU A 234 21.38 -5.26 6.75
CA LEU A 234 22.75 -4.75 6.66
C LEU A 234 22.77 -3.26 6.32
N ALA A 235 21.97 -2.84 5.33
CA ALA A 235 21.86 -1.45 4.92
C ALA A 235 21.33 -0.55 6.06
N ALA A 236 20.29 -0.99 6.79
CA ALA A 236 19.75 -0.26 7.93
C ALA A 236 20.79 -0.11 9.06
N ALA A 237 21.56 -1.16 9.35
CA ALA A 237 22.64 -1.09 10.33
C ALA A 237 23.76 -0.11 9.90
N GLN A 238 24.15 -0.14 8.62
CA GLN A 238 25.13 0.80 8.08
C GLN A 238 24.64 2.25 8.13
N ALA A 239 23.36 2.49 7.82
CA ALA A 239 22.76 3.82 7.88
C ALA A 239 22.78 4.37 9.32
N ALA A 240 22.41 3.54 10.32
CA ALA A 240 22.47 3.93 11.72
C ALA A 240 23.90 4.28 12.17
N LEU A 241 24.91 3.47 11.80
CA LEU A 241 26.30 3.73 12.16
C LEU A 241 26.88 5.00 11.52
N ARG A 242 26.40 5.42 10.35
CA ARG A 242 26.83 6.67 9.72
C ARG A 242 26.19 7.90 10.36
N GLY A 243 24.95 7.78 10.85
CA GLY A 243 24.21 8.86 11.51
C GLY A 243 24.68 9.18 12.94
N GLU A 244 25.52 8.31 13.54
CA GLU A 244 26.12 8.51 14.86
C GLU A 244 27.43 9.32 14.85
N VAL A 245 27.88 9.81 13.67
CA VAL A 245 29.12 10.59 13.49
C VAL A 245 28.87 12.08 13.33
#